data_AF-A0A3C0P1I7-F1
#
_entry.id   AF-A0A3C0P1I7-F1
#
_cell.length_a   1.000
_cell.length_b   1.000
_cell.length_c   1.000
_cell.angle_alpha   90.00
_cell.angle_beta   90.00
_cell.angle_gamma   90.00
#
_symmetry.space_group_name_H-M   'P 1'
#
loop_
_entity.id
_entity.type
_entity.pdbx_description
1 polymer ?
#
loop_
_entity_poly.entity_id
_entity_poly.type
_entity_poly.pdbx_seq_one_letter_code
_entity_poly.pdbx_strand_id
1 'polypeptide(L)' 'RKLLNLYFASEMSLKETAQKCYLHVNTVQYQLKRIRERCGLDPRRFREASLLYTALRVEAMSIGRGEM' A
#
# COMPACT_ATOMS: atom_id res chain seq x y z
N ARG A 1 -0.51 -0.48 6.66
CA ARG A 1 -1.31 -1.50 5.93
C ARG A 1 -2.50 -0.88 5.18
N LYS A 2 -3.49 -0.27 5.84
CA LYS A 2 -4.70 0.30 5.19
C LYS A 2 -4.42 1.22 3.99
N LEU A 3 -3.45 2.14 4.12
CA LEU A 3 -3.06 3.05 3.03
C LEU A 3 -2.55 2.30 1.79
N LEU A 4 -1.67 1.30 1.96
CA LEU A 4 -1.13 0.53 0.83
C LEU A 4 -2.22 -0.27 0.12
N ASN A 5 -3.15 -0.88 0.87
CA ASN A 5 -4.27 -1.58 0.27
C ASN A 5 -5.14 -0.65 -0.58
N LEU A 6 -5.47 0.55 -0.07
CA LEU A 6 -6.22 1.55 -0.82
C LEU A 6 -5.43 2.10 -2.02
N TYR A 7 -4.12 2.28 -1.86
CA TYR A 7 -3.23 2.72 -2.93
C TYR A 7 -3.20 1.73 -4.09
N PHE A 8 -3.00 0.44 -3.80
CA PHE A 8 -3.04 -0.60 -4.82
C PHE A 8 -4.44 -0.82 -5.40
N ALA A 9 -5.50 -0.71 -4.59
CA ALA A 9 -6.89 -0.78 -5.07
C ALA A 9 -7.30 0.43 -5.92
N SER A 10 -6.53 1.52 -5.90
CA SER A 10 -6.73 2.71 -6.73
C SER A 10 -5.67 2.77 -7.84
N GLU A 11 -5.18 1.61 -8.28
CA GLU A 11 -4.18 1.47 -9.36
C GLU A 11 -2.95 2.37 -9.19
N MET A 12 -2.51 2.57 -7.93
CA MET A 12 -1.39 3.44 -7.58
C MET A 12 -1.60 4.94 -7.89
N SER A 13 -2.85 5.36 -8.11
CA SER A 13 -3.27 6.75 -8.28
C SER A 13 -3.21 7.50 -6.96
N LEU A 14 -2.32 8.49 -6.87
CA LEU A 14 -2.19 9.33 -5.68
C LEU A 14 -3.44 10.18 -5.44
N LYS A 15 -4.07 10.69 -6.50
CA LYS A 15 -5.27 11.54 -6.40
C LYS A 15 -6.46 10.75 -5.89
N GLU A 16 -6.71 9.57 -6.46
CA GLU A 16 -7.84 8.73 -6.06
C GLU A 16 -7.63 8.18 -4.65
N THR A 17 -6.41 7.77 -4.31
CA THR A 17 -6.07 7.33 -2.94
C THR A 17 -6.29 8.45 -1.93
N ALA A 18 -5.88 9.68 -2.28
CA ALA A 18 -6.08 10.86 -1.46
C ALA A 18 -7.58 11.15 -1.24
N GLN A 19 -8.38 11.09 -2.30
CA GLN A 19 -9.83 11.25 -2.25
C GLN A 19 -10.49 10.20 -1.36
N LYS A 20 -10.18 8.91 -1.54
CA LYS A 20 -10.71 7.80 -0.72
C LYS A 20 -10.26 7.85 0.74
N CYS A 21 -9.09 8.45 1.01
CA CYS A 21 -8.59 8.63 2.37
C CYS A 21 -9.03 9.96 3.01
N TYR A 22 -9.72 10.85 2.28
CA TYR A 22 -9.97 12.24 2.69
C TYR A 22 -8.69 12.98 3.09
N LEU A 23 -7.59 12.70 2.39
CA LEU A 23 -6.28 13.31 2.61
C LEU A 23 -5.90 14.22 1.46
N HIS A 24 -5.01 15.17 1.72
CA HIS A 24 -4.32 15.86 0.63
C HIS A 24 -3.30 14.92 -0.03
N VAL A 25 -3.08 15.09 -1.33
CA VAL A 25 -2.16 14.26 -2.13
C VAL A 25 -0.74 14.23 -1.55
N ASN A 26 -0.25 15.37 -1.04
CA ASN A 26 1.08 15.43 -0.40
C ASN A 26 1.16 14.58 0.87
N THR A 27 0.05 14.48 1.62
CA THR A 27 0.02 13.63 2.82
C THR A 27 0.12 12.17 2.42
N VAL A 28 -0.56 11.74 1.36
CA VAL A 28 -0.40 10.38 0.82
C VAL A 28 1.05 10.12 0.40
N GLN A 29 1.67 11.04 -0.34
CA GLN A 29 3.08 10.91 -0.74
C GLN A 29 4.02 10.82 0.47
N TYR A 30 3.83 11.65 1.49
CA TYR A 30 4.62 11.60 2.72
C TYR A 30 4.46 10.24 3.42
N GLN A 31 3.24 9.72 3.51
CA GLN A 31 3.00 8.40 4.10
C GLN A 31 3.67 7.27 3.30
N LEU A 32 3.63 7.32 1.97
CA LEU A 32 4.36 6.35 1.12
C LEU A 32 5.87 6.44 1.32
N LYS A 33 6.41 7.66 1.48
CA LYS A 33 7.83 7.86 1.84
C LYS A 33 8.16 7.21 3.18
N ARG A 34 7.32 7.39 4.21
CA ARG A 34 7.52 6.74 5.51
C ARG A 34 7.47 5.21 5.44
N ILE A 35 6.67 4.65 4.53
CA ILE A 35 6.66 3.20 4.29
C ILE A 35 8.03 2.78 3.77
N ARG A 36 8.55 3.46 2.75
CA ARG A 36 9.90 3.20 2.22
C ARG A 36 10.98 3.29 3.28
N GLU A 37 10.93 4.32 4.12
CA GLU A 37 11.90 4.50 5.22
C GLU A 37 11.86 3.35 6.24
N ARG A 38 10.71 2.69 6.41
CA ARG A 38 10.53 1.60 7.39
C ARG A 38 10.87 0.21 6.84
N CYS A 39 10.53 -0.08 5.58
CA CYS A 39 10.71 -1.42 5.00
C CYS A 39 11.77 -1.48 3.90
N GLY A 40 12.35 -0.34 3.51
CA GLY A 40 13.32 -0.26 2.41
C GLY A 40 12.71 -0.38 1.00
N LEU A 41 11.38 -0.52 0.89
CA LEU A 41 10.67 -0.69 -0.38
C LEU A 41 9.79 0.52 -0.68
N ASP A 42 10.00 1.13 -1.84
CA ASP A 42 9.25 2.25 -2.38
C ASP A 42 8.01 1.76 -3.14
N PRO A 43 6.79 2.02 -2.61
CA PRO A 43 5.55 1.59 -3.26
C PRO A 43 5.30 2.26 -4.61
N ARG A 44 6.07 3.29 -4.98
CA ARG A 44 5.96 4.00 -6.26
C ARG A 44 6.82 3.38 -7.36
N ARG A 45 7.79 2.52 -6.99
CA ARG A 45 8.63 1.83 -7.98
C ARG A 45 7.97 0.50 -8.31
N PHE A 46 7.66 0.27 -9.59
CA PHE A 46 6.91 -0.91 -10.04
C PHE A 46 7.40 -2.25 -9.44
N ARG A 47 8.72 -2.52 -9.46
CA ARG A 47 9.28 -3.79 -8.94
C ARG A 47 9.09 -3.94 -7.43
N GLU A 48 9.18 -2.86 -6.68
CA GLU A 48 9.05 -2.86 -5.22
C GLU A 48 7.57 -2.83 -4.83
N ALA A 49 6.74 -2.13 -5.60
CA ALA A 49 5.30 -2.11 -5.53
C ALA A 49 4.70 -3.52 -5.74
N SER A 50 5.17 -4.27 -6.75
CA SER A 50 4.69 -5.63 -7.01
C SER A 50 5.05 -6.60 -5.89
N LEU A 51 6.24 -6.44 -5.29
CA LEU A 51 6.66 -7.20 -4.11
C LEU A 51 5.77 -6.87 -2.91
N LEU A 52 5.55 -5.58 -2.62
CA LEU A 52 4.66 -5.13 -1.55
C LEU A 52 3.22 -5.60 -1.74
N TYR A 53 2.71 -5.56 -2.97
CA TYR A 53 1.39 -6.07 -3.32
C TYR A 53 1.29 -7.57 -3.04
N THR A 54 2.25 -8.35 -3.54
CA THR A 54 2.29 -9.81 -3.35
C THR A 54 2.37 -10.16 -1.86
N ALA A 55 3.23 -9.48 -1.10
CA ALA A 55 3.36 -9.67 0.34
C ALA A 55 2.02 -9.42 1.07
N LEU A 56 1.29 -8.35 0.73
CA LEU A 56 -0.03 -8.07 1.29
C LEU A 56 -1.07 -9.13 0.92
N ARG A 57 -1.00 -9.72 -0.27
CA ARG A 57 -1.90 -10.82 -0.69
C ARG A 57 -1.59 -12.12 0.05
N VAL A 58 -0.32 -12.47 0.19
CA VAL A 58 0.12 -13.66 0.92
C VAL A 58 -0.25 -13.55 2.40
N GLU A 59 -0.03 -12.39 3.04
CA GLU A 59 -0.47 -12.12 4.42
C GLU A 59 -1.99 -12.32 4.57
N ALA A 60 -2.79 -11.80 3.64
CA ALA A 60 -4.24 -11.95 3.66
C ALA A 60 -4.69 -13.42 3.52
N MET A 61 -3.99 -14.23 2.70
CA MET A 61 -4.27 -15.66 2.57
C MET A 61 -3.87 -16.47 3.80
N SER A 62 -2.78 -16.10 4.46
CA SER A 62 -2.29 -16.80 5.66
C SER A 62 -3.23 -16.63 6.85
N ILE A 63 -3.94 -15.51 6.97
CA ILE A 63 -4.92 -15.27 8.05
C ILE A 63 -6.17 -16.16 7.87
N GLY A 64 -6.51 -16.55 6.64
CA GLY A 64 -7.65 -17.45 6.37
C GLY A 64 -7.42 -18.93 6.71
N ARG A 65 -6.26 -19.32 7.23
CA ARG A 65 -5.96 -20.71 7.65
C ARG A 65 -6.01 -20.93 9.17
N GLY A 66 -6.30 -19.89 9.95
CA GLY A 66 -6.33 -19.95 11.42
C GLY A 66 -7.71 -20.16 12.05
N GLU A 67 -8.76 -20.29 11.24
CA GLU A 67 -10.15 -20.48 11.72
C GLU A 67 -10.76 -21.73 11.06
N MET A 68 -10.24 -22.91 11.42
CA MET A 68 -10.93 -24.21 11.31
C MET A 68 -10.57 -25.07 12.51
#